data_AF-A0A7W0SC78-F1
#
_entry.id   AF-A0A7W0SC78-F1
#
_cell.length_a   1.000
_cell.length_b   1.000
_cell.length_c   1.000
_cell.angle_alpha   90.00
_cell.angle_beta   90.00
_cell.angle_gamma   90.00
#
_symmetry.space_group_name_H-M   'P 1'
#
loop_
_entity.id
_entity.type
_entity.pdbx_description
1 polymer ?
#
loop_
_entity_poly.entity_id
_entity_poly.type
_entity_poly.pdbx_seq_one_letter_code
_entity_poly.pdbx_strand_id
1 'polypeptide(L)'
;MARKKRSLEPTAVATDEPKDKPRYQDPFQQRVGGTIEEAGKKLEGQGRNILYGLAALAVLAIVVWIIYSWSGRSNAAATAALGKAIEISQTRVTGEPLPAGSTEKTFKTEKERAEAAVAEFQGVAEKYGGDVAEKARYFVAVNRLSLDRGAAIAELEGLAKESDEIGSLSKFALAQTRTADGRTDEAAALYQELAGLSDPIISKETINFELAKLLEKQGKKQEAVDLLFSIVKSASEVKDAGGKAVTLTPAAQNAKVKLAELDPEKAKEIPEPAPDPSLGGGMPFGL
;
A
#
# COMPACT_ATOMS: atom_id res chain seq x y z
N MET A 1 35.19 36.55 -110.14
CA MET A 1 36.48 37.18 -109.76
C MET A 1 36.30 37.85 -108.40
N ALA A 2 36.99 37.38 -107.34
CA ALA A 2 37.05 38.09 -106.05
C ALA A 2 38.46 37.88 -105.47
N ARG A 3 39.05 38.99 -105.00
CA ARG A 3 40.48 39.18 -104.77
C ARG A 3 41.02 38.44 -103.54
N LYS A 4 42.30 38.12 -103.67
CA LYS A 4 43.21 37.41 -102.78
C LYS A 4 43.82 38.34 -101.72
N LYS A 5 43.83 37.85 -100.47
CA LYS A 5 44.79 37.96 -99.35
C LYS A 5 45.67 39.21 -99.22
N ARG A 6 45.71 39.78 -98.01
CA ARG A 6 46.96 39.92 -97.24
C ARG A 6 46.75 39.54 -95.77
N SER A 7 47.58 38.60 -95.36
CA SER A 7 47.83 38.05 -94.03
C SER A 7 48.68 39.00 -93.20
N LEU A 8 48.30 39.23 -91.94
CA LEU A 8 49.15 39.77 -90.89
C LEU A 8 49.10 38.78 -89.72
N GLU A 9 50.21 38.10 -89.49
CA GLU A 9 50.65 37.58 -88.19
C GLU A 9 51.83 38.46 -87.73
N PRO A 10 52.24 38.51 -86.44
CA PRO A 10 51.58 38.09 -85.20
C PRO A 10 51.73 39.11 -84.04
N THR A 11 50.89 39.00 -83.01
CA THR A 11 51.34 39.23 -81.62
C THR A 11 50.69 38.18 -80.74
N ALA A 12 51.48 37.20 -80.30
CA ALA A 12 51.05 36.20 -79.35
C ALA A 12 50.87 36.86 -77.97
N VAL A 13 49.64 36.84 -77.44
CA VAL A 13 49.37 37.06 -76.03
C VAL A 13 48.77 35.77 -75.50
N ALA A 14 49.58 35.03 -74.74
CA ALA A 14 49.11 33.86 -74.01
C ALA A 14 48.00 34.29 -73.04
N THR A 15 46.81 33.72 -73.20
CA THR A 15 45.73 33.82 -72.21
C THR A 15 45.43 32.39 -71.77
N ASP A 16 45.83 32.08 -70.54
CA ASP A 16 45.54 30.82 -69.86
C ASP A 16 44.01 30.64 -69.76
N GLU A 17 43.50 29.54 -70.32
CA GLU A 17 42.15 29.05 -70.03
C GLU A 17 42.08 28.63 -68.55
N PRO A 18 41.07 29.07 -67.77
CA PRO A 18 40.94 28.63 -66.39
C PRO A 18 40.51 27.16 -66.36
N LYS A 19 41.42 26.27 -65.95
CA LYS A 19 41.12 24.89 -65.57
C LYS A 19 40.00 24.87 -64.53
N ASP A 20 38.93 24.17 -64.85
CA ASP A 20 37.80 23.90 -63.97
C ASP A 20 38.31 23.22 -62.69
N LYS A 21 38.25 23.93 -61.55
CA LYS A 21 38.77 23.43 -60.28
C LYS A 21 37.85 22.31 -59.78
N PRO A 22 38.37 21.14 -59.37
CA PRO A 22 37.53 20.14 -58.73
C PRO A 22 36.95 20.74 -57.44
N ARG A 23 35.62 20.76 -57.33
CA ARG A 23 34.92 21.15 -56.09
C ARG A 23 35.42 20.25 -54.96
N TYR A 24 36.13 20.83 -54.01
CA TYR A 24 36.59 20.16 -52.81
C TYR A 24 35.37 19.63 -52.03
N GLN A 25 35.21 18.31 -52.00
CA GLN A 25 34.25 17.64 -51.14
C GLN A 25 34.99 17.25 -49.85
N ASP A 26 34.47 17.74 -48.72
CA ASP A 26 35.04 17.49 -47.41
C ASP A 26 35.05 15.96 -47.11
N PRO A 27 36.14 15.38 -46.58
CA PRO A 27 36.16 13.98 -46.16
C PRO A 27 35.05 13.63 -45.14
N PHE A 28 34.53 14.61 -44.40
CA PHE A 28 33.33 14.45 -43.56
C PHE A 28 32.05 14.27 -44.40
N GLN A 29 31.90 15.02 -45.49
CA GLN A 29 30.76 14.91 -46.42
C GLN A 29 30.73 13.54 -47.11
N GLN A 30 31.88 12.96 -47.45
CA GLN A 30 31.94 11.61 -48.05
C GLN A 30 31.64 10.50 -47.02
N ARG A 31 32.12 10.66 -45.78
CA ARG A 31 31.94 9.65 -44.72
C ARG A 31 30.54 9.68 -44.10
N VAL A 32 29.90 10.85 -44.04
CA VAL A 32 28.51 11.02 -43.58
C VAL A 32 27.52 10.85 -44.75
N GLY A 33 27.87 11.31 -45.95
CA GLY A 33 27.06 11.13 -47.15
C GLY A 33 26.90 9.65 -47.53
N GLY A 34 28.00 8.89 -47.55
CA GLY A 34 27.96 7.45 -47.85
C GLY A 34 27.21 6.62 -46.80
N THR A 35 27.29 6.99 -45.51
CA THR A 35 26.57 6.27 -44.44
C THR A 35 25.09 6.62 -44.40
N ILE A 36 24.69 7.84 -44.75
CA ILE A 36 23.28 8.24 -44.89
C ILE A 36 22.67 7.64 -46.17
N GLU A 37 23.44 7.53 -47.26
CA GLU A 37 22.99 6.96 -48.53
C GLU A 37 22.93 5.42 -48.50
N GLU A 38 23.83 4.75 -47.76
CA GLU A 38 23.73 3.31 -47.44
C GLU A 38 22.62 2.99 -46.43
N ALA A 39 22.38 3.85 -45.44
CA ALA A 39 21.22 3.74 -44.55
C ALA A 39 19.92 3.95 -45.36
N GLY A 40 19.89 4.94 -46.24
CA GLY A 40 18.78 5.21 -47.16
C GLY A 40 18.46 4.03 -48.07
N LYS A 41 19.47 3.41 -48.69
CA LYS A 41 19.29 2.20 -49.54
C LYS A 41 18.85 0.96 -48.78
N LYS A 42 19.26 0.76 -47.52
CA LYS A 42 18.72 -0.32 -46.67
C LYS A 42 17.29 -0.05 -46.22
N LEU A 43 16.88 1.21 -46.13
CA LEU A 43 15.54 1.65 -45.78
C LEU A 43 14.57 1.67 -46.98
N GLU A 44 15.07 1.78 -48.21
CA GLU A 44 14.30 1.95 -49.45
C GLU A 44 13.38 0.76 -49.78
N GLY A 45 13.69 -0.44 -49.29
CA GLY A 45 12.86 -1.65 -49.46
C GLY A 45 12.10 -2.11 -48.21
N GLN A 46 12.46 -1.60 -47.02
CA GLN A 46 11.89 -2.02 -45.73
C GLN A 46 11.17 -0.90 -44.99
N GLY A 47 11.08 0.31 -45.56
CA GLY A 47 10.46 1.48 -44.95
C GLY A 47 9.04 1.21 -44.44
N ARG A 48 8.27 0.35 -45.13
CA ARG A 48 6.94 -0.05 -44.69
C ARG A 48 6.96 -0.95 -43.44
N ASN A 49 7.90 -1.88 -43.33
CA ASN A 49 8.03 -2.76 -42.15
C ASN A 49 8.59 -2.00 -40.94
N ILE A 50 9.52 -1.07 -41.18
CA ILE A 50 10.08 -0.20 -40.13
C ILE A 50 9.03 0.80 -39.66
N LEU A 51 8.25 1.37 -40.57
CA LEU A 51 7.12 2.24 -40.24
C LEU A 51 6.04 1.49 -39.45
N TYR A 52 5.68 0.26 -39.84
CA TYR A 52 4.75 -0.56 -39.07
C TYR A 52 5.32 -0.98 -37.70
N GLY A 53 6.62 -1.26 -37.60
CA GLY A 53 7.28 -1.54 -36.32
C GLY A 53 7.26 -0.33 -35.38
N LEU A 54 7.57 0.86 -35.90
CA LEU A 54 7.49 2.11 -35.13
C LEU A 54 6.05 2.47 -34.74
N ALA A 55 5.08 2.26 -35.63
CA ALA A 55 3.67 2.46 -35.35
C ALA A 55 3.17 1.48 -34.26
N ALA A 56 3.58 0.21 -34.32
CA ALA A 56 3.26 -0.78 -33.30
C ALA A 56 3.86 -0.41 -31.93
N LEU A 57 5.10 0.06 -31.89
CA LEU A 57 5.74 0.55 -30.66
C LEU A 57 5.05 1.79 -30.10
N ALA A 58 4.62 2.72 -30.96
CA ALA A 58 3.86 3.90 -30.53
C ALA A 58 2.50 3.52 -29.93
N VAL A 59 1.78 2.57 -30.54
CA VAL A 59 0.51 2.04 -30.00
C VAL A 59 0.76 1.33 -28.67
N LEU A 60 1.80 0.51 -28.56
CA LEU A 60 2.19 -0.13 -27.29
C LEU A 60 2.50 0.91 -26.20
N ALA A 61 3.24 1.96 -26.51
CA ALA A 61 3.54 3.03 -25.57
C ALA A 61 2.27 3.78 -25.13
N ILE A 62 1.33 4.02 -26.04
CA ILE A 62 0.02 4.62 -25.71
C ILE A 62 -0.80 3.69 -24.81
N VAL A 63 -0.83 2.38 -25.09
CA VAL A 63 -1.54 1.40 -24.25
C VAL A 63 -0.92 1.34 -22.85
N VAL A 64 0.42 1.28 -22.75
CA VAL A 64 1.13 1.31 -21.46
C VAL A 64 0.85 2.62 -20.72
N TRP A 65 0.85 3.76 -21.42
CA TRP A 65 0.52 5.07 -20.82
C TRP A 65 -0.94 5.16 -20.36
N ILE A 66 -1.90 4.62 -21.11
CA ILE A 66 -3.31 4.53 -20.71
C ILE A 66 -3.45 3.66 -19.45
N ILE A 67 -2.80 2.49 -19.43
CA ILE A 67 -2.80 1.59 -18.25
C ILE A 67 -2.21 2.30 -17.03
N TYR A 68 -1.07 2.99 -17.20
CA TYR A 68 -0.37 3.66 -16.11
C TYR A 68 -1.12 4.89 -15.58
N SER A 69 -1.69 5.70 -16.48
CA SER A 69 -2.48 6.89 -16.12
C SER A 69 -3.82 6.52 -15.48
N TRP A 70 -4.45 5.43 -15.92
CA TRP A 70 -5.65 4.90 -15.29
C TRP A 70 -5.35 4.28 -13.92
N SER A 71 -4.23 3.55 -13.78
CA SER A 71 -3.77 2.95 -12.52
C SER A 71 -3.54 3.97 -11.41
N GLY A 72 -2.82 5.07 -11.69
CA GLY A 72 -2.54 6.10 -10.67
C GLY A 72 -3.79 6.82 -10.15
N ARG A 73 -4.75 7.12 -11.03
CA ARG A 73 -6.05 7.71 -10.65
C ARG A 73 -6.97 6.68 -10.01
N SER A 74 -6.87 5.43 -10.44
CA SER A 74 -7.61 4.30 -9.87
C SER A 74 -7.19 4.03 -8.43
N ASN A 75 -5.92 4.15 -8.08
CA ASN A 75 -5.47 3.83 -6.72
C ASN A 75 -6.04 4.81 -5.67
N ALA A 76 -6.01 6.12 -5.94
CA ALA A 76 -6.61 7.11 -5.04
C ALA A 76 -8.14 6.93 -4.93
N ALA A 77 -8.82 6.62 -6.04
CA ALA A 77 -10.25 6.36 -6.05
C ALA A 77 -10.61 5.04 -5.33
N ALA A 78 -9.77 4.02 -5.44
CA ALA A 78 -9.91 2.73 -4.79
C ALA A 78 -9.77 2.88 -3.27
N THR A 79 -8.72 3.55 -2.80
CA THR A 79 -8.52 3.83 -1.37
C THR A 79 -9.64 4.68 -0.79
N ALA A 80 -10.10 5.71 -1.51
CA ALA A 80 -11.23 6.53 -1.07
C ALA A 80 -12.54 5.71 -0.97
N ALA A 81 -12.79 4.83 -1.94
CA ALA A 81 -13.96 3.96 -1.92
C ALA A 81 -13.90 2.93 -0.78
N LEU A 82 -12.72 2.33 -0.54
CA LEU A 82 -12.49 1.45 0.60
C LEU A 82 -12.71 2.19 1.93
N GLY A 83 -12.18 3.40 2.06
CA GLY A 83 -12.36 4.25 3.25
C GLY A 83 -13.83 4.57 3.53
N LYS A 84 -14.61 4.91 2.50
CA LYS A 84 -16.06 5.10 2.63
C LYS A 84 -16.78 3.84 3.12
N ALA A 85 -16.40 2.67 2.60
CA ALA A 85 -16.98 1.40 3.05
C ALA A 85 -16.62 1.08 4.52
N ILE A 86 -15.39 1.41 4.95
CA ILE A 86 -14.97 1.32 6.36
C ILE A 86 -15.79 2.26 7.24
N GLU A 87 -15.99 3.52 6.82
CA GLU A 87 -16.84 4.48 7.54
C GLU A 87 -18.26 3.94 7.75
N ILE A 88 -18.84 3.32 6.72
CA ILE A 88 -20.16 2.67 6.82
C ILE A 88 -20.12 1.54 7.83
N SER A 89 -19.10 0.69 7.80
CA SER A 89 -18.96 -0.44 8.74
C SER A 89 -18.78 0.00 10.20
N GLN A 90 -18.24 1.20 10.42
CA GLN A 90 -18.02 1.79 11.75
C GLN A 90 -19.13 2.75 12.18
N THR A 91 -20.08 3.05 11.30
CA THR A 91 -21.16 4.00 11.57
C THR A 91 -21.93 3.58 12.82
N ARG A 92 -22.32 4.56 13.64
CA ARG A 92 -23.02 4.31 14.90
C ARG A 92 -24.34 3.58 14.65
N VAL A 93 -24.57 2.52 15.43
CA VAL A 93 -25.87 1.84 15.53
C VAL A 93 -26.61 2.41 16.72
N THR A 94 -27.79 2.97 16.50
CA THR A 94 -28.67 3.47 17.56
C THR A 94 -30.13 3.37 17.15
N GLY A 95 -30.97 2.88 18.07
CA GLY A 95 -32.42 2.92 17.94
C GLY A 95 -33.03 4.23 18.47
N GLU A 96 -32.22 5.08 19.10
CA GLU A 96 -32.68 6.33 19.71
C GLU A 96 -32.83 7.43 18.65
N PRO A 97 -33.84 8.32 18.79
CA PRO A 97 -33.98 9.48 17.91
C PRO A 97 -32.74 10.38 18.01
N LEU A 98 -32.23 10.80 16.85
CA LEU A 98 -31.15 11.78 16.82
C LEU A 98 -31.62 13.13 17.39
N PRO A 99 -30.72 13.88 18.05
CA PRO A 99 -31.02 15.24 18.48
C PRO A 99 -31.56 16.10 17.32
N ALA A 100 -32.49 16.99 17.61
CA ALA A 100 -33.07 17.88 16.60
C ALA A 100 -31.96 18.68 15.88
N GLY A 101 -31.94 18.61 14.55
CA GLY A 101 -30.91 19.26 13.73
C GLY A 101 -29.64 18.43 13.48
N SER A 102 -29.55 17.20 14.02
CA SER A 102 -28.46 16.29 13.68
C SER A 102 -28.53 15.86 12.21
N THR A 103 -27.37 15.83 11.56
CA THR A 103 -27.16 15.28 10.21
C THR A 103 -26.38 13.97 10.24
N GLU A 104 -26.17 13.40 11.43
CA GLU A 104 -25.42 12.18 11.64
C GLU A 104 -26.11 11.00 10.93
N LYS A 105 -25.35 10.26 10.13
CA LYS A 105 -25.83 8.99 9.58
C LYS A 105 -25.71 7.93 10.65
N THR A 106 -26.77 7.18 10.86
CA THR A 106 -26.82 6.06 11.81
C THR A 106 -27.59 4.90 11.22
N PHE A 107 -27.35 3.71 11.74
CA PHE A 107 -28.11 2.50 11.42
C PHE A 107 -28.98 2.11 12.61
N LYS A 108 -30.14 1.49 12.36
CA LYS A 108 -31.04 1.07 13.45
C LYS A 108 -30.59 -0.22 14.10
N THR A 109 -29.89 -1.07 13.35
CA THR A 109 -29.41 -2.37 13.82
C THR A 109 -28.02 -2.69 13.27
N GLU A 110 -27.31 -3.57 13.98
CA GLU A 110 -26.03 -4.14 13.54
C GLU A 110 -26.16 -4.87 12.20
N LYS A 111 -27.26 -5.59 12.01
CA LYS A 111 -27.56 -6.31 10.77
C LYS A 111 -27.65 -5.36 9.57
N GLU A 112 -28.40 -4.27 9.72
CA GLU A 112 -28.58 -3.26 8.66
C GLU A 112 -27.24 -2.60 8.28
N ARG A 113 -26.40 -2.27 9.29
CA ARG A 113 -25.05 -1.75 9.06
C ARG A 113 -24.17 -2.75 8.32
N ALA A 114 -24.18 -4.01 8.75
CA ALA A 114 -23.38 -5.06 8.13
C ALA A 114 -23.80 -5.32 6.68
N GLU A 115 -25.11 -5.35 6.37
CA GLU A 115 -25.61 -5.47 4.99
C GLU A 115 -25.15 -4.31 4.10
N ALA A 116 -25.25 -3.07 4.61
CA ALA A 116 -24.79 -1.88 3.89
C ALA A 116 -23.27 -1.90 3.67
N ALA A 117 -22.50 -2.28 4.69
CA ALA A 117 -21.05 -2.40 4.60
C ALA A 117 -20.63 -3.47 3.58
N VAL A 118 -21.25 -4.66 3.64
CA VAL A 118 -20.98 -5.74 2.68
C VAL A 118 -21.24 -5.29 1.24
N ALA A 119 -22.36 -4.62 0.98
CA ALA A 119 -22.68 -4.14 -0.36
C ALA A 119 -21.61 -3.14 -0.88
N GLU A 120 -21.16 -2.21 -0.04
CA GLU A 120 -20.14 -1.23 -0.43
C GLU A 120 -18.77 -1.86 -0.63
N PHE A 121 -18.33 -2.78 0.26
CA PHE A 121 -17.08 -3.50 0.07
C PHE A 121 -17.10 -4.43 -1.15
N GLN A 122 -18.23 -5.09 -1.43
CA GLN A 122 -18.38 -5.87 -2.67
C GLN A 122 -18.21 -4.98 -3.90
N GLY A 123 -18.87 -3.81 -3.92
CA GLY A 123 -18.70 -2.84 -5.00
C GLY A 123 -17.24 -2.39 -5.17
N VAL A 124 -16.48 -2.25 -4.07
CA VAL A 124 -15.04 -1.96 -4.13
C VAL A 124 -14.26 -3.13 -4.74
N ALA A 125 -14.52 -4.36 -4.29
CA ALA A 125 -13.83 -5.57 -4.76
C ALA A 125 -14.14 -5.93 -6.23
N GLU A 126 -15.32 -5.55 -6.73
CA GLU A 126 -15.71 -5.75 -8.13
C GLU A 126 -15.14 -4.67 -9.06
N LYS A 127 -15.08 -3.42 -8.58
CA LYS A 127 -14.65 -2.27 -9.38
C LYS A 127 -13.14 -2.11 -9.45
N TYR A 128 -12.43 -2.50 -8.40
CA TYR A 128 -10.98 -2.33 -8.28
C TYR A 128 -10.30 -3.70 -8.19
N GLY A 129 -9.00 -3.75 -8.46
CA GLY A 129 -8.17 -4.95 -8.35
C GLY A 129 -7.01 -4.77 -7.38
N GLY A 130 -6.19 -5.81 -7.21
CA GLY A 130 -5.02 -5.81 -6.33
C GLY A 130 -5.37 -5.69 -4.85
N ASP A 131 -4.46 -5.12 -4.07
CA ASP A 131 -4.53 -5.03 -2.60
C ASP A 131 -5.84 -4.43 -2.08
N VAL A 132 -6.39 -3.39 -2.73
CA VAL A 132 -7.67 -2.80 -2.31
C VAL A 132 -8.84 -3.78 -2.44
N ALA A 133 -8.85 -4.58 -3.51
CA ALA A 133 -9.90 -5.59 -3.71
C ALA A 133 -9.78 -6.72 -2.69
N GLU A 134 -8.55 -7.13 -2.37
CA GLU A 134 -8.27 -8.17 -1.37
C GLU A 134 -8.68 -7.71 0.04
N LYS A 135 -8.34 -6.47 0.42
CA LYS A 135 -8.81 -5.84 1.67
C LYS A 135 -10.33 -5.74 1.72
N ALA A 136 -10.96 -5.34 0.61
CA ALA A 136 -12.42 -5.27 0.53
C ALA A 136 -13.06 -6.66 0.72
N ARG A 137 -12.52 -7.72 0.11
CA ARG A 137 -13.00 -9.10 0.30
C ARG A 137 -12.87 -9.56 1.75
N TYR A 138 -11.74 -9.26 2.41
CA TYR A 138 -11.59 -9.51 3.85
C TYR A 138 -12.69 -8.82 4.66
N PHE A 139 -12.95 -7.53 4.41
CA PHE A 139 -14.00 -6.81 5.13
C PHE A 139 -15.41 -7.32 4.83
N VAL A 140 -15.68 -7.80 3.62
CA VAL A 140 -16.93 -8.53 3.30
C VAL A 140 -17.07 -9.75 4.22
N ALA A 141 -16.04 -10.58 4.30
CA ALA A 141 -16.07 -11.79 5.12
C ALA A 141 -16.30 -11.47 6.61
N VAL A 142 -15.60 -10.46 7.15
CA VAL A 142 -15.77 -10.04 8.55
C VAL A 142 -17.18 -9.52 8.84
N ASN A 143 -17.74 -8.65 8.00
CA ASN A 143 -19.10 -8.13 8.23
C ASN A 143 -20.16 -9.22 8.09
N ARG A 144 -19.94 -10.18 7.18
CA ARG A 144 -20.81 -11.36 7.01
C ARG A 144 -20.86 -12.26 8.24
N LEU A 145 -19.90 -12.21 9.17
CA LEU A 145 -19.98 -13.00 10.42
C LEU A 145 -21.28 -12.76 11.20
N SER A 146 -21.87 -11.56 11.07
CA SER A 146 -23.14 -11.19 11.70
C SER A 146 -24.39 -11.52 10.87
N LEU A 147 -24.22 -11.87 9.59
CA LEU A 147 -25.29 -12.09 8.62
C LEU A 147 -25.44 -13.56 8.24
N ASP A 148 -24.33 -14.17 7.82
CA ASP A 148 -24.19 -15.59 7.49
C ASP A 148 -22.85 -16.07 8.04
N ARG A 149 -22.89 -16.49 9.29
CA ARG A 149 -21.70 -16.85 10.06
C ARG A 149 -20.96 -18.06 9.49
N GLY A 150 -21.69 -19.04 8.97
CA GLY A 150 -21.10 -20.27 8.43
C GLY A 150 -20.31 -19.98 7.16
N ALA A 151 -20.92 -19.24 6.22
CA ALA A 151 -20.25 -18.83 4.99
C ALA A 151 -19.04 -17.92 5.26
N ALA A 152 -19.18 -16.97 6.18
CA ALA A 152 -18.10 -16.05 6.56
C ALA A 152 -16.89 -16.77 7.16
N ILE A 153 -17.11 -17.78 8.02
CA ILE A 153 -16.03 -18.60 8.59
C ILE A 153 -15.29 -19.34 7.47
N ALA A 154 -16.01 -19.97 6.55
CA ALA A 154 -15.38 -20.70 5.44
C ALA A 154 -14.57 -19.76 4.52
N GLU A 155 -15.06 -18.54 4.28
CA GLU A 155 -14.36 -17.52 3.50
C GLU A 155 -13.08 -17.05 4.21
N LEU A 156 -13.16 -16.75 5.52
CA LEU A 156 -12.00 -16.39 6.33
C LEU A 156 -10.98 -17.54 6.44
N GLU A 157 -11.41 -18.79 6.55
CA GLU A 157 -10.52 -19.97 6.53
C GLU A 157 -9.82 -20.13 5.19
N GLY A 158 -10.46 -19.75 4.09
CA GLY A 158 -9.83 -19.65 2.77
C GLY A 158 -8.72 -18.60 2.76
N LEU A 159 -9.05 -17.36 3.17
CA LEU A 159 -8.11 -16.25 3.21
C LEU A 159 -6.94 -16.49 4.17
N ALA A 160 -7.20 -17.13 5.32
CA ALA A 160 -6.20 -17.45 6.34
C ALA A 160 -5.09 -18.40 5.88
N LYS A 161 -5.24 -19.06 4.72
CA LYS A 161 -4.17 -19.93 4.18
C LYS A 161 -3.04 -19.13 3.55
N GLU A 162 -3.30 -17.88 3.17
CA GLU A 162 -2.29 -17.00 2.61
C GLU A 162 -1.28 -16.59 3.68
N SER A 163 -0.05 -16.32 3.26
CA SER A 163 1.04 -15.89 4.16
C SER A 163 1.19 -14.37 4.23
N ASP A 164 0.26 -13.63 3.66
CA ASP A 164 0.31 -12.17 3.53
C ASP A 164 -0.46 -11.45 4.66
N GLU A 165 -0.64 -10.14 4.48
CA GLU A 165 -1.41 -9.29 5.38
C GLU A 165 -2.84 -9.81 5.58
N ILE A 166 -3.52 -10.18 4.50
CA ILE A 166 -4.91 -10.64 4.53
C ILE A 166 -5.03 -11.99 5.22
N GLY A 167 -4.08 -12.90 5.01
CA GLY A 167 -4.02 -14.17 5.72
C GLY A 167 -3.87 -13.96 7.23
N SER A 168 -2.99 -13.06 7.64
CA SER A 168 -2.77 -12.74 9.06
C SER A 168 -4.01 -12.10 9.70
N LEU A 169 -4.65 -11.14 9.03
CA LEU A 169 -5.89 -10.51 9.49
C LEU A 169 -7.04 -11.54 9.59
N SER A 170 -7.15 -12.43 8.63
CA SER A 170 -8.19 -13.48 8.59
C SER A 170 -8.00 -14.50 9.71
N LYS A 171 -6.76 -14.92 9.99
CA LYS A 171 -6.45 -15.76 11.16
C LYS A 171 -6.85 -15.08 12.47
N PHE A 172 -6.57 -13.79 12.61
CA PHE A 172 -6.94 -13.04 13.81
C PHE A 172 -8.46 -12.91 13.97
N ALA A 173 -9.18 -12.65 12.87
CA ALA A 173 -10.65 -12.65 12.87
C ALA A 173 -11.22 -14.03 13.24
N LEU A 174 -10.63 -15.12 12.74
CA LEU A 174 -11.00 -16.48 13.12
C LEU A 174 -10.72 -16.74 14.60
N ALA A 175 -9.58 -16.32 15.14
CA ALA A 175 -9.24 -16.48 16.56
C ALA A 175 -10.26 -15.81 17.48
N GLN A 176 -10.68 -14.59 17.15
CA GLN A 176 -11.75 -13.88 17.86
C GLN A 176 -13.10 -14.60 17.71
N THR A 177 -13.42 -15.07 16.51
CA THR A 177 -14.65 -15.81 16.21
C THR A 177 -14.73 -17.12 17.01
N ARG A 178 -13.63 -17.88 17.08
CA ARG A 178 -13.51 -19.10 17.88
C ARG A 178 -13.55 -18.82 19.38
N THR A 179 -12.97 -17.71 19.82
CA THR A 179 -13.09 -17.24 21.21
C THR A 179 -14.55 -16.99 21.58
N ALA A 180 -15.31 -16.31 20.71
CA ALA A 180 -16.73 -16.05 20.93
C ALA A 180 -17.58 -17.34 20.94
N ASP A 181 -17.15 -18.36 20.20
CA ASP A 181 -17.79 -19.70 20.21
C ASP A 181 -17.47 -20.56 21.44
N GLY A 182 -16.58 -20.11 22.31
CA GLY A 182 -16.05 -20.97 23.38
C GLY A 182 -15.11 -22.07 22.87
N ARG A 183 -14.74 -22.06 21.59
CA ARG A 183 -13.71 -22.94 20.99
C ARG A 183 -12.32 -22.43 21.35
N THR A 184 -12.02 -22.48 22.64
CA THR A 184 -10.87 -21.78 23.21
C THR A 184 -9.53 -22.39 22.80
N ASP A 185 -9.44 -23.70 22.62
CA ASP A 185 -8.19 -24.34 22.17
C ASP A 185 -7.86 -23.98 20.70
N GLU A 186 -8.86 -23.98 19.82
CA GLU A 186 -8.70 -23.52 18.43
C GLU A 186 -8.27 -22.05 18.38
N ALA A 187 -8.90 -21.19 19.20
CA ALA A 187 -8.54 -19.79 19.28
C ALA A 187 -7.10 -19.58 19.80
N ALA A 188 -6.70 -20.34 20.81
CA ALA A 188 -5.36 -20.24 21.40
C ALA A 188 -4.28 -20.61 20.38
N ALA A 189 -4.49 -21.68 19.61
CA ALA A 189 -3.58 -22.08 18.54
C ALA A 189 -3.40 -20.97 17.49
N LEU A 190 -4.48 -20.33 17.04
CA LEU A 190 -4.43 -19.23 16.08
C LEU A 190 -3.69 -18.00 16.63
N TYR A 191 -3.95 -17.62 17.88
CA TYR A 191 -3.22 -16.50 18.50
C TYR A 191 -1.73 -16.81 18.69
N GLN A 192 -1.37 -18.04 19.08
CA GLN A 192 0.02 -18.45 19.22
C GLN A 192 0.76 -18.44 17.88
N GLU A 193 0.11 -18.91 16.81
CA GLU A 193 0.66 -18.83 15.45
C GLU A 193 0.95 -17.38 15.06
N LEU A 194 -0.01 -16.48 15.28
CA LEU A 194 0.15 -15.05 15.01
C LEU A 194 1.26 -14.40 15.85
N ALA A 195 1.36 -14.75 17.14
CA ALA A 195 2.39 -14.23 18.03
C ALA A 195 3.81 -14.69 17.62
N GLY A 196 3.90 -15.85 16.97
CA GLY A 196 5.12 -16.43 16.43
C GLY A 196 5.64 -15.76 15.15
N LEU A 197 4.85 -14.90 14.49
CA LEU A 197 5.28 -14.21 13.28
C LEU A 197 6.44 -13.25 13.55
N SER A 198 7.40 -13.20 12.62
CA SER A 198 8.58 -12.32 12.72
C SER A 198 8.24 -10.86 12.48
N ASP A 199 7.39 -10.59 11.49
CA ASP A 199 6.94 -9.25 11.10
C ASP A 199 5.40 -9.23 11.05
N PRO A 200 4.73 -9.11 12.21
CA PRO A 200 3.29 -9.22 12.28
C PRO A 200 2.62 -7.87 11.97
N ILE A 201 1.62 -7.91 11.08
CA ILE A 201 0.75 -6.75 10.80
C ILE A 201 -0.01 -6.30 12.05
N ILE A 202 -0.43 -7.25 12.87
CA ILE A 202 -1.07 -7.00 14.16
C ILE A 202 0.00 -7.07 15.23
N SER A 203 0.11 -6.04 16.09
CA SER A 203 1.18 -5.99 17.08
C SER A 203 1.16 -7.21 18.01
N LYS A 204 2.33 -7.69 18.41
CA LYS A 204 2.45 -8.83 19.35
C LYS A 204 1.78 -8.54 20.67
N GLU A 205 1.78 -7.28 21.14
CA GLU A 205 1.07 -6.88 22.35
C GLU A 205 -0.43 -7.09 22.21
N THR A 206 -1.00 -6.76 21.04
CA THR A 206 -2.44 -6.93 20.77
C THR A 206 -2.80 -8.42 20.74
N ILE A 207 -2.03 -9.24 20.04
CA ILE A 207 -2.25 -10.69 19.96
C ILE A 207 -2.12 -11.34 21.34
N ASN A 208 -1.05 -11.02 22.07
CA ASN A 208 -0.80 -11.58 23.40
C ASN A 208 -1.83 -11.11 24.43
N PHE A 209 -2.36 -9.89 24.30
CA PHE A 209 -3.44 -9.41 25.17
C PHE A 209 -4.73 -10.22 24.96
N GLU A 210 -5.10 -10.50 23.70
CA GLU A 210 -6.26 -11.36 23.41
C GLU A 210 -6.03 -12.81 23.85
N LEU A 211 -4.81 -13.33 23.69
CA LEU A 211 -4.42 -14.64 24.21
C LEU A 211 -4.53 -14.69 25.74
N ALA A 212 -4.12 -13.63 26.46
CA ALA A 212 -4.25 -13.57 27.92
C ALA A 212 -5.70 -13.60 28.38
N LYS A 213 -6.59 -12.83 27.71
CA LYS A 213 -8.04 -12.88 27.96
C LYS A 213 -8.61 -14.27 27.73
N LEU A 214 -8.10 -14.98 26.72
CA LEU A 214 -8.50 -16.35 26.43
C LEU A 214 -8.03 -17.33 27.51
N LEU A 215 -6.78 -17.22 27.96
CA LEU A 215 -6.21 -18.03 29.04
C LEU A 215 -6.98 -17.83 30.36
N GLU A 216 -7.36 -16.61 30.68
CA GLU A 216 -8.25 -16.30 31.82
C GLU A 216 -9.59 -17.05 31.67
N LYS A 217 -10.23 -16.99 30.50
CA LYS A 217 -11.48 -17.73 30.23
C LYS A 217 -11.31 -19.25 30.33
N GLN A 218 -10.11 -19.77 30.05
CA GLN A 218 -9.77 -21.19 30.24
C GLN A 218 -9.50 -21.56 31.71
N GLY A 219 -9.56 -20.61 32.65
CA GLY A 219 -9.20 -20.82 34.05
C GLY A 219 -7.69 -20.84 34.32
N LYS A 220 -6.87 -20.58 33.29
CA LYS A 220 -5.40 -20.50 33.38
C LYS A 220 -4.97 -19.11 33.86
N LYS A 221 -5.44 -18.72 35.04
CA LYS A 221 -5.23 -17.38 35.59
C LYS A 221 -3.76 -16.99 35.69
N GLN A 222 -2.90 -17.91 36.16
CA GLN A 222 -1.47 -17.61 36.31
C GLN A 222 -0.79 -17.33 34.96
N GLU A 223 -1.07 -18.14 33.94
CA GLU A 223 -0.52 -17.94 32.59
C GLU A 223 -1.00 -16.61 31.98
N ALA A 224 -2.26 -16.25 32.20
CA ALA A 224 -2.80 -14.95 31.78
C ALA A 224 -2.08 -13.79 32.47
N VAL A 225 -1.89 -13.86 33.79
CA VAL A 225 -1.16 -12.86 34.58
C VAL A 225 0.28 -12.72 34.11
N ASP A 226 0.97 -13.83 33.87
CA ASP A 226 2.36 -13.84 33.40
C ASP A 226 2.49 -13.17 32.02
N LEU A 227 1.56 -13.49 31.11
CA LEU A 227 1.53 -12.90 29.78
C LEU A 227 1.23 -11.39 29.82
N LEU A 228 0.24 -10.97 30.61
CA LEU A 228 -0.08 -9.55 30.80
C LEU A 228 1.10 -8.78 31.40
N PHE A 229 1.75 -9.35 32.42
CA PHE A 229 2.95 -8.76 33.03
C PHE A 229 4.07 -8.59 31.99
N SER A 230 4.31 -9.61 31.16
CA SER A 230 5.32 -9.52 30.11
C SER A 230 5.02 -8.41 29.11
N ILE A 231 3.76 -8.27 28.67
CA ILE A 231 3.36 -7.20 27.73
C ILE A 231 3.69 -5.83 28.33
N VAL A 232 3.26 -5.58 29.57
CA VAL A 232 3.40 -4.26 30.19
C VAL A 232 4.85 -3.96 30.55
N LYS A 233 5.58 -4.95 31.08
CA LYS A 233 7.01 -4.81 31.39
C LYS A 233 7.80 -4.43 30.13
N SER A 234 7.68 -5.22 29.06
CA SER A 234 8.39 -4.96 27.81
C SER A 234 8.04 -3.58 27.24
N ALA A 235 6.76 -3.19 27.27
CA ALA A 235 6.33 -1.88 26.81
C ALA A 235 6.87 -0.72 27.68
N SER A 236 6.99 -0.91 29.00
CA SER A 236 7.51 0.11 29.93
C SER A 236 9.02 0.34 29.81
N GLU A 237 9.76 -0.66 29.32
CA GLU A 237 11.21 -0.59 29.14
C GLU A 237 11.62 0.06 27.80
N VAL A 238 10.66 0.30 26.89
CA VAL A 238 10.92 0.96 25.61
C VAL A 238 11.31 2.42 25.83
N LYS A 239 12.46 2.79 25.25
CA LYS A 239 12.98 4.15 25.24
C LYS A 239 13.11 4.66 23.82
N ASP A 240 12.84 5.95 23.63
CA ASP A 240 13.10 6.63 22.36
C ASP A 240 14.60 6.84 22.12
N ALA A 241 14.96 7.39 20.96
CA ALA A 241 16.35 7.68 20.61
C ALA A 241 17.04 8.66 21.59
N GLY A 242 16.27 9.42 22.36
CA GLY A 242 16.76 10.33 23.41
C GLY A 242 16.82 9.68 24.80
N GLY A 243 16.55 8.37 24.91
CA GLY A 243 16.55 7.64 26.18
C GLY A 243 15.32 7.91 27.06
N LYS A 244 14.29 8.59 26.55
CA LYS A 244 13.04 8.86 27.29
C LYS A 244 12.07 7.70 27.16
N ALA A 245 11.29 7.46 28.22
CA ALA A 245 10.26 6.44 28.20
C ALA A 245 9.19 6.75 27.14
N VAL A 246 8.81 5.72 26.38
CA VAL A 246 7.74 5.84 25.38
C VAL A 246 6.38 5.64 26.05
N THR A 247 5.35 6.33 25.55
CA THR A 247 3.98 6.14 26.02
C THR A 247 3.51 4.72 25.68
N LEU A 248 2.91 4.03 26.66
CA LEU A 248 2.37 2.69 26.45
C LEU A 248 1.34 2.67 25.31
N THR A 249 1.40 1.64 24.47
CA THR A 249 0.38 1.39 23.45
C THR A 249 -0.99 1.11 24.10
N PRO A 250 -2.11 1.30 23.39
CA PRO A 250 -3.42 0.97 23.92
C PRO A 250 -3.53 -0.48 24.42
N ALA A 251 -2.93 -1.43 23.70
CA ALA A 251 -2.88 -2.83 24.12
C ALA A 251 -2.11 -3.01 25.45
N ALA A 252 -0.95 -2.35 25.61
CA ALA A 252 -0.20 -2.40 26.85
C ALA A 252 -0.91 -1.69 28.02
N GLN A 253 -1.63 -0.59 27.76
CA GLN A 253 -2.46 0.07 28.77
C GLN A 253 -3.60 -0.84 29.23
N ASN A 254 -4.32 -1.46 28.28
CA ASN A 254 -5.37 -2.43 28.60
C ASN A 254 -4.81 -3.64 29.34
N ALA A 255 -3.62 -4.12 28.97
CA ALA A 255 -2.94 -5.19 29.68
C ALA A 255 -2.58 -4.80 31.12
N LYS A 256 -2.14 -3.55 31.36
CA LYS A 256 -1.86 -3.03 32.71
C LYS A 256 -3.11 -3.00 33.58
N VAL A 257 -4.22 -2.50 33.04
CA VAL A 257 -5.52 -2.49 33.75
C VAL A 257 -5.95 -3.91 34.10
N LYS A 258 -5.93 -4.81 33.11
CA LYS A 258 -6.35 -6.21 33.31
C LYS A 258 -5.44 -6.97 34.27
N LEU A 259 -4.14 -6.71 34.25
CA LEU A 259 -3.20 -7.28 35.21
C LEU A 259 -3.54 -6.85 36.62
N ALA A 260 -3.81 -5.56 36.85
CA ALA A 260 -4.19 -5.06 38.17
C ALA A 260 -5.52 -5.66 38.67
N GLU A 261 -6.46 -5.96 37.77
CA GLU A 261 -7.69 -6.67 38.12
C GLU A 261 -7.43 -8.13 38.54
N LEU A 262 -6.52 -8.83 37.85
CA LEU A 262 -6.25 -10.25 38.09
C LEU A 262 -5.29 -10.50 39.25
N ASP A 263 -4.24 -9.69 39.35
CA ASP A 263 -3.17 -9.80 40.35
C ASP A 263 -2.60 -8.39 40.68
N PRO A 264 -3.21 -7.70 41.67
CA PRO A 264 -2.76 -6.38 42.10
C PRO A 264 -1.33 -6.35 42.64
N GLU A 265 -0.84 -7.43 43.23
CA GLU A 265 0.52 -7.47 43.80
C GLU A 265 1.55 -7.52 42.67
N LYS A 266 1.32 -8.38 41.67
CA LYS A 266 2.18 -8.46 40.49
C LYS A 266 2.15 -7.18 39.66
N ALA A 267 1.02 -6.47 39.62
CA ALA A 267 0.92 -5.18 38.95
C ALA A 267 1.84 -4.10 39.58
N LYS A 268 2.13 -4.18 40.89
CA LYS A 268 3.03 -3.23 41.58
C LYS A 268 4.51 -3.43 41.23
N GLU A 269 4.88 -4.60 40.69
CA GLU A 269 6.25 -4.87 40.26
C GLU A 269 6.63 -4.15 38.96
N ILE A 270 5.65 -3.57 38.25
CA ILE A 270 5.88 -2.89 36.98
C ILE A 270 6.53 -1.51 37.25
N PRO A 271 7.67 -1.21 36.62
CA PRO A 271 8.31 0.10 36.75
C PRO A 271 7.33 1.20 36.32
N GLU A 272 7.08 2.18 37.18
CA GLU A 272 6.35 3.37 36.76
C GLU A 272 7.18 4.11 35.70
N PRO A 273 6.58 4.55 34.57
CA PRO A 273 7.30 5.37 33.61
C PRO A 273 7.80 6.62 34.34
N ALA A 274 9.11 6.85 34.30
CA ALA A 274 9.73 7.95 35.04
C ALA A 274 9.00 9.27 34.72
N PRO A 275 8.63 10.07 35.73
CA PRO A 275 7.92 11.33 35.52
C PRO A 275 8.74 12.25 34.61
N ASP A 276 8.07 12.88 33.65
CA ASP A 276 8.73 13.83 32.75
C ASP A 276 9.27 15.02 33.55
N PRO A 277 10.59 15.25 33.61
CA PRO A 277 11.16 16.37 34.34
C PRO A 277 10.71 17.74 33.80
N SER A 278 10.11 17.80 32.60
CA SER A 278 9.54 19.04 32.04
C SER A 278 8.17 19.42 32.61
N LEU A 279 7.46 18.50 33.28
CA LEU A 279 6.16 18.76 33.92
C LEU A 279 6.29 19.15 35.41
N GLY A 280 7.50 19.06 35.99
CA GLY A 280 7.78 19.44 37.38
C GLY A 280 8.30 20.88 37.57
N GLY A 281 8.53 21.62 36.49
CA GLY A 281 8.99 23.00 36.51
C GLY A 281 7.86 24.00 36.73
N GLY A 282 7.17 23.92 37.87
CA GLY A 282 6.27 24.98 38.31
C GLY A 282 7.07 26.28 38.44
N MET A 283 6.93 27.16 37.46
CA MET A 283 7.44 28.54 37.55
C MET A 283 6.87 29.16 38.83
N PRO A 284 7.70 29.66 39.77
CA PRO A 284 7.19 30.45 40.87
C PRO A 284 6.62 31.74 40.27
N PHE A 285 5.30 31.88 40.27
CA PHE A 285 4.66 33.17 40.09
C PHE A 285 5.02 34.04 41.30
N GLY A 286 6.14 34.74 41.19
CA GLY A 286 6.50 35.86 42.04
C GLY A 286 5.69 37.09 41.61
N LEU A 287 5.08 37.71 42.63
CA LEU A 287 4.28 38.94 42.62
C LEU A 287 4.90 40.10 41.83
#